data_AF-A0A554JPH2-F1
#
_entry.id   AF-A0A554JPH2-F1
#
_cell.length_a   1.000
_cell.length_b   1.000
_cell.length_c   1.000
_cell.angle_alpha   90.00
_cell.angle_beta   90.00
_cell.angle_gamma   90.00
#
_symmetry.space_group_name_H-M   'P 1'
#
loop_
_entity.id
_entity.type
_entity.pdbx_description
1 polymer ?
#
loop_
_entity_poly.entity_id
_entity_poly.type
_entity_poly.pdbx_seq_one_letter_code
_entity_poly.pdbx_strand_id
1 'polypeptide(L)' 'MKIISIDPGYERLGVAIIEKNKGKKETLLFSECFKTSPKLTHHERLALIGDRVKEIIKKWKPQHLATEKLFFAE' A
#
# COMPACT_ATOMS: atom_id res chain seq x y z
N MET A 1 -8.37 15.39 1.25
CA MET A 1 -7.92 14.45 0.20
C MET A 1 -7.31 13.23 0.86
N LYS A 2 -7.56 12.03 0.34
CA LYS A 2 -6.95 10.79 0.85
C LYS A 2 -5.91 10.28 -0.14
N ILE A 3 -4.78 9.83 0.39
CA ILE A 3 -3.64 9.30 -0.38
C ILE A 3 -3.37 7.91 0.14
N ILE A 4 -3.22 6.94 -0.77
CA ILE A 4 -2.65 5.64 -0.45
C ILE A 4 -1.15 5.69 -0.73
N SER A 5 -0.34 5.33 0.24
CA SER A 5 1.12 5.22 0.10
C SER A 5 1.50 3.75 0.14
N ILE A 6 2.34 3.29 -0.79
CA ILE A 6 2.80 1.91 -0.91
C ILE A 6 4.33 1.88 -0.87
N ASP A 7 4.86 1.02 0.01
CA ASP A 7 6.25 0.56 0.02
C ASP A 7 6.25 -0.87 -0.55
N PRO A 8 6.66 -1.07 -1.82
CA PRO A 8 6.42 -2.28 -2.57
C PRO A 8 7.36 -3.42 -2.17
N GLY A 9 6.78 -4.56 -1.83
CA GLY A 9 7.53 -5.81 -1.66
C GLY A 9 6.63 -7.04 -1.69
N TYR A 10 7.19 -8.17 -2.16
CA TYR A 10 6.41 -9.41 -2.29
C TYR A 10 6.24 -10.12 -0.95
N GLU A 11 7.22 -10.04 -0.04
CA GLU A 11 7.12 -10.64 1.31
C GLU A 11 6.40 -9.69 2.26
N ARG A 12 6.74 -8.42 2.16
CA ARG A 12 6.24 -7.34 3.01
C ARG A 12 5.83 -6.20 2.10
N LEU A 13 4.57 -5.82 2.20
CA LEU A 13 4.02 -4.65 1.54
C LEU A 13 3.67 -3.64 2.63
N GLY A 14 4.38 -2.51 2.67
CA GLY A 14 3.97 -1.38 3.50
C GLY A 14 2.82 -0.64 2.82
N VAL A 15 1.77 -0.33 3.57
CA VAL A 15 0.65 0.47 3.04
C VAL A 15 0.12 1.41 4.11
N ALA A 16 -0.16 2.65 3.72
CA ALA A 16 -0.76 3.65 4.60
C ALA A 16 -1.82 4.48 3.87
N ILE A 17 -2.83 4.93 4.61
CA ILE A 17 -3.79 5.95 4.17
C ILE A 17 -3.56 7.21 4.98
N ILE A 18 -3.27 8.30 4.27
CA ILE A 18 -3.07 9.63 4.85
C ILE A 18 -4.17 10.54 4.34
N GLU A 19 -4.79 11.31 5.25
CA GLU A 19 -5.70 12.40 4.90
C GLU A 19 -5.02 13.75 5.04
N LYS A 20 -5.12 14.55 3.99
CA LYS A 20 -4.67 15.94 3.96
C LYS A 20 -5.85 16.87 3.73
N ASN A 21 -6.09 17.75 4.69
CA ASN A 21 -7.14 18.79 4.63
C ASN A 21 -6.46 20.16 4.50
N LYS A 22 -7.03 21.06 3.68
CA LYS A 22 -6.43 22.38 3.42
C LYS A 22 -6.24 23.14 4.73
N GLY A 23 -5.02 23.65 4.97
CA GLY A 23 -4.68 24.40 6.17
C GLY A 23 -4.59 23.57 7.47
N LYS A 24 -4.61 22.24 7.40
CA LYS A 24 -4.45 21.34 8.55
C LYS A 24 -3.25 20.41 8.34
N LYS A 25 -2.68 19.92 9.44
CA LYS A 25 -1.68 18.84 9.41
C LYS A 25 -2.29 17.57 8.84
N GLU A 26 -1.45 16.78 8.19
CA GLU A 26 -1.78 15.45 7.69
C GLU A 26 -2.18 14.52 8.86
N THR A 27 -3.17 13.67 8.61
CA THR A 27 -3.67 12.68 9.57
C THR A 27 -3.46 11.28 9.03
N LEU A 28 -2.85 10.40 9.83
CA LEU A 28 -2.76 8.97 9.53
C LEU A 28 -4.11 8.30 9.81
N LEU A 29 -4.77 7.80 8.78
CA LEU A 29 -6.04 7.09 8.91
C LEU A 29 -5.87 5.58 9.06
N PHE A 30 -4.82 5.03 8.46
CA PHE A 30 -4.53 3.61 8.45
C PHE A 30 -3.06 3.35 8.11
N SER A 31 -2.46 2.35 8.72
CA SER A 31 -1.20 1.77 8.27
C SER A 31 -1.15 0.28 8.59
N GLU A 32 -0.49 -0.48 7.74
CA GLU A 32 -0.13 -1.87 8.01
C GLU A 32 1.13 -2.28 7.25
N CYS A 33 1.72 -3.39 7.68
CA CYS A 33 2.68 -4.16 6.91
C CYS A 33 2.02 -5.49 6.56
N PHE A 34 1.50 -5.60 5.34
CA PHE A 34 0.87 -6.82 4.85
C PHE A 34 1.97 -7.84 4.49
N LYS A 35 1.83 -9.07 4.98
CA LYS A 35 2.84 -10.12 4.80
C LYS A 35 2.27 -11.31 4.06
N THR A 36 3.03 -11.86 3.13
CA THR A 36 2.73 -13.13 2.46
C THR A 36 3.66 -14.23 2.96
N SER A 37 3.21 -15.47 2.90
CA SER A 37 4.02 -16.63 3.30
C SER A 37 5.08 -16.94 2.23
N PRO A 38 6.34 -17.23 2.61
CA PRO A 38 7.37 -17.68 1.66
C PRO A 38 7.10 -19.09 1.11
N LYS A 39 6.15 -19.83 1.69
CA LYS A 39 5.71 -21.15 1.19
C LYS A 39 4.81 -21.06 -0.04
N LEU A 40 4.25 -19.88 -0.32
CA LEU A 40 3.40 -19.64 -1.48
C LEU A 40 4.25 -19.36 -2.71
N THR A 41 3.75 -19.77 -3.86
CA THR A 41 4.34 -19.42 -5.14
C THR A 41 4.25 -17.90 -5.39
N HIS A 42 5.09 -17.39 -6.29
CA HIS A 42 5.14 -15.95 -6.56
C HIS A 42 3.78 -15.37 -6.98
N HIS A 43 3.05 -16.06 -7.87
CA HIS A 43 1.76 -15.57 -8.37
C HIS A 43 0.67 -15.57 -7.30
N GLU A 44 0.65 -16.55 -6.40
CA GLU A 44 -0.26 -16.55 -5.24
C GLU A 44 0.01 -15.36 -4.32
N ARG A 45 1.28 -15.04 -4.08
CA ARG A 45 1.67 -13.87 -3.28
C ARG A 45 1.23 -12.57 -3.94
N LEU A 46 1.38 -12.45 -5.26
CA LEU A 46 0.89 -11.30 -6.03
C LEU A 46 -0.64 -11.16 -5.95
N ALA A 47 -1.39 -12.26 -6.03
CA ALA A 47 -2.84 -12.25 -5.90
C ALA A 47 -3.27 -11.72 -4.52
N LEU A 48 -2.66 -12.23 -3.44
CA LEU A 48 -2.93 -11.77 -2.07
C LEU A 48 -2.64 -10.27 -1.87
N ILE A 49 -1.52 -9.78 -2.42
CA ILE A 49 -1.16 -8.35 -2.38
C ILE A 49 -2.22 -7.53 -3.13
N GLY A 50 -2.58 -7.95 -4.35
CA GLY A 50 -3.58 -7.26 -5.17
C GLY A 50 -4.95 -7.19 -4.49
N ASP A 51 -5.41 -8.30 -3.92
CA ASP A 51 -6.68 -8.37 -3.20
C ASP A 51 -6.66 -7.45 -1.97
N ARG A 52 -5.57 -7.47 -1.20
CA ARG A 52 -5.45 -6.60 -0.03
C ARG A 52 -5.47 -5.12 -0.39
N VAL A 53 -4.70 -4.72 -1.40
CA VAL A 53 -4.70 -3.33 -1.89
C VAL A 53 -6.09 -2.93 -2.39
N LYS A 54 -6.78 -3.82 -3.09
CA LYS A 54 -8.16 -3.60 -3.57
C LYS A 54 -9.14 -3.38 -2.42
N GLU A 55 -9.05 -4.15 -1.34
CA GLU A 55 -9.86 -3.95 -0.13
C GLU A 55 -9.63 -2.56 0.48
N ILE A 56 -8.35 -2.16 0.62
CA ILE A 56 -7.97 -0.85 1.18
C ILE A 56 -8.50 0.28 0.31
N ILE A 57 -8.33 0.18 -1.01
CA ILE A 57 -8.84 1.19 -1.97
C ILE A 57 -10.36 1.29 -1.87
N LYS A 58 -11.08 0.16 -1.84
CA LYS A 58 -12.55 0.14 -1.70
C LYS A 58 -13.01 0.78 -0.39
N LYS A 59 -12.32 0.49 0.72
CA LYS A 59 -12.66 1.01 2.06
C LYS A 59 -12.40 2.52 2.16
N TRP A 60 -11.24 2.98 1.70
CA TRP A 60 -10.78 4.34 1.98
C TRP A 60 -11.01 5.33 0.84
N LYS A 61 -11.23 4.83 -0.38
CA LYS A 61 -11.43 5.62 -1.61
C LYS A 61 -10.36 6.72 -1.78
N PRO A 62 -9.05 6.37 -1.75
CA PRO A 62 -7.99 7.33 -1.97
C PRO A 62 -8.08 7.94 -3.36
N GLN A 63 -7.65 9.19 -3.50
CA GLN A 63 -7.66 9.92 -4.77
C GLN A 63 -6.31 9.86 -5.49
N HIS A 64 -5.24 9.57 -4.75
CA HIS A 64 -3.87 9.53 -5.25
C HIS A 64 -3.15 8.33 -4.66
N LEU A 65 -2.22 7.77 -5.44
CA LEU A 65 -1.27 6.76 -5.03
C LEU A 65 0.13 7.38 -4.99
N ALA A 66 0.86 7.14 -3.90
CA ALA A 66 2.29 7.39 -3.81
C ALA A 66 3.01 6.04 -3.64
N THR A 67 4.09 5.82 -4.38
CA THR A 67 4.95 4.64 -4.25
C THR A 67 6.39 5.02 -4.50
N GLU A 68 7.33 4.33 -3.88
CA GLU A 68 8.74 4.50 -4.23
C GLU A 68 9.06 3.89 -5.61
N LYS A 69 10.13 4.41 -6.22
CA LYS A 69 10.73 3.82 -7.41
C LYS A 69 11.82 2.87 -6.96
N LEU A 70 11.68 1.60 -7.33
CA LEU A 70 12.75 0.62 -7.14
C LEU A 70 13.90 0.94 -8.10
N PHE A 71 15.11 1.05 -7.56
CA PHE A 71 16.34 1.12 -8.35
C PHE A 71 16.92 -0.29 -8.40
N PHE A 72 17.11 -0.81 -9.61
CA PHE A 72 17.84 -2.05 -9.83
C PHE A 72 19.30 -1.68 -10.10
N ALA A 73 20.24 -2.35 -9.42
CA ALA A 73 21.65 -2.26 -9.78
C ALA A 73 21.85 -3.08 -11.07
N GLU A 74 22.44 -2.46 -12.09
CA GLU A 74 23.02 -3.14 -13.25
C GLU A 74 24.37 -3.76 -12.88
#